data_AF-A0A8H5FP29-F1
#
_entry.id   AF-A0A8H5FP29-F1
#
_cell.length_a   1.000
_cell.length_b   1.000
_cell.length_c   1.000
_cell.angle_alpha   90.00
_cell.angle_beta   90.00
_cell.angle_gamma   90.00
#
_symmetry.space_group_name_H-M   'P 1'
#
loop_
_entity.id
_entity.type
_entity.pdbx_description
1 polymer ?
#
loop_
_entity_poly.entity_id
_entity_poly.type
_entity_poly.pdbx_seq_one_letter_code
_entity_poly.pdbx_strand_id
1 'polypeptide(L)'
;MNVENFWKQLKHKNLHHILHPRLDQLVWILIHEVVPTYIVRIEELRSTSRLGTSKALSPFQKSFKSDWKTLARRVIPSSKYTHLVQAVHEPNLHFFQQVIRRRVYPFYKHPQLVLKGEPHGNFSKAEDGSFTDGDDQDWLGDSSQLTDGAWRGLFSSSQKRRRSSAFSESATRSPSPSLLPTDSEFDSSTQNSRPISSLDYGSEDEQELDQLVEKAQVKVQQLRRAADLIEAQLPYRNFTWLKGLHDRKLGRDIGHFVEDIASFEDSRGARPTTWASSSSKTAKRQERNTLGYQVQKD
;
A
#
# COMPACT_ATOMS: atom_id res chain seq x y z
N MET A 1 1.35 0.28 13.86
CA MET A 1 0.57 1.05 14.84
C MET A 1 1.23 2.42 14.92
N ASN A 2 0.56 3.49 14.51
CA ASN A 2 1.19 4.82 14.53
C ASN A 2 1.36 5.31 15.97
N VAL A 3 2.44 6.03 16.24
CA VAL A 3 2.80 6.57 17.57
C VAL A 3 1.65 7.40 18.16
N GLU A 4 0.91 8.14 17.34
CA GLU A 4 -0.25 8.92 17.77
C GLU A 4 -1.40 8.08 18.31
N ASN A 5 -1.69 6.94 17.68
CA ASN A 5 -2.75 6.04 18.13
C ASN A 5 -2.39 5.42 19.50
N PHE A 6 -1.11 5.12 19.72
CA PHE A 6 -0.63 4.70 21.03
C PHE A 6 -0.89 5.78 22.10
N TRP A 7 -0.54 7.04 21.82
CA TRP A 7 -0.77 8.14 22.77
C TRP A 7 -2.24 8.41 23.04
N LYS A 8 -3.12 8.32 22.03
CA LYS A 8 -4.57 8.41 22.23
C LYS A 8 -5.06 7.33 23.20
N GLN A 9 -4.65 6.08 22.99
CA GLN A 9 -5.04 4.96 23.86
C GLN A 9 -4.51 5.11 25.27
N LEU A 10 -3.24 5.52 25.43
CA LEU A 10 -2.64 5.77 26.73
C LEU A 10 -3.39 6.86 27.51
N LYS A 11 -3.74 7.97 26.83
CA LYS A 11 -4.50 9.07 27.41
C LYS A 11 -5.88 8.63 27.87
N HIS A 12 -6.64 7.95 27.01
CA HIS A 12 -8.00 7.52 27.34
C HIS A 12 -8.04 6.47 28.45
N LYS A 13 -7.10 5.52 28.46
CA LYS A 13 -7.17 4.39 29.39
C LYS A 13 -6.52 4.67 30.74
N ASN A 14 -5.31 5.23 30.75
CA ASN A 14 -4.50 5.30 31.96
C ASN A 14 -4.39 6.73 32.51
N LEU A 15 -4.50 7.77 31.67
CA LEU A 15 -4.28 9.16 32.10
C LEU A 15 -5.55 10.01 32.22
N HIS A 16 -6.75 9.46 31.98
CA HIS A 16 -7.99 10.25 31.97
C HIS A 16 -8.33 10.91 33.31
N HIS A 17 -7.79 10.41 34.42
CA HIS A 17 -7.99 10.95 35.77
C HIS A 17 -6.85 11.88 36.24
N ILE A 18 -5.78 12.05 35.45
CA ILE A 18 -4.62 12.87 35.81
C ILE A 18 -4.48 14.00 34.80
N LEU A 19 -4.81 15.22 35.20
CA LEU A 19 -4.76 16.37 34.30
C LEU A 19 -3.33 16.81 33.93
N HIS A 20 -2.33 16.50 34.76
CA HIS A 20 -0.91 16.77 34.48
C HIS A 20 0.00 15.79 35.23
N PRO A 21 0.27 14.58 34.69
CA PRO A 21 1.14 13.62 35.36
C PRO A 21 2.57 14.15 35.44
N ARG A 22 3.19 14.06 36.62
CA ARG A 22 4.64 14.27 36.74
C ARG A 22 5.39 13.20 35.95
N LEU A 23 6.59 13.50 35.47
CA LEU A 23 7.38 12.57 34.64
C LEU A 23 7.57 11.21 35.33
N ASP A 24 7.92 11.22 36.62
CA ASP A 24 8.14 9.97 37.38
C ASP A 24 6.86 9.13 37.49
N GLN A 25 5.71 9.79 37.65
CA GLN A 25 4.41 9.12 37.69
C GLN A 25 4.03 8.52 36.32
N LEU A 26 4.33 9.23 35.23
CA LEU A 26 4.13 8.71 33.88
C LEU A 26 5.02 7.49 33.60
N VAL A 27 6.29 7.53 34.01
CA VAL A 27 7.23 6.41 33.88
C VAL A 27 6.73 5.20 34.68
N TRP A 28 6.26 5.43 35.90
CA TRP A 28 5.68 4.36 36.73
C TRP A 28 4.46 3.71 36.07
N ILE A 29 3.51 4.51 35.55
CA ILE A 29 2.32 4.03 34.83
C ILE A 29 2.72 3.21 33.60
N LEU A 30 3.72 3.67 32.84
CA LEU A 30 4.19 2.96 31.65
C LEU A 30 4.77 1.58 32.03
N ILE A 31 5.63 1.52 33.04
CA ILE A 31 6.29 0.29 33.47
C ILE A 31 5.32 -0.70 34.10
N HIS A 32 4.43 -0.23 34.98
CA HIS A 32 3.62 -1.12 35.81
C HIS A 32 2.23 -1.42 35.25
N GLU A 33 1.64 -0.53 34.45
CA GLU A 33 0.29 -0.75 33.92
C GLU A 33 0.30 -1.06 32.43
N VAL A 34 1.06 -0.29 31.65
CA VAL A 34 1.00 -0.34 30.19
C VAL A 34 1.80 -1.53 29.66
N VAL A 35 3.08 -1.65 30.02
CA VAL A 35 3.97 -2.71 29.53
C VAL A 35 3.42 -4.12 29.79
N PRO A 36 2.95 -4.49 31.00
CA PRO A 36 2.39 -5.83 31.25
C PRO A 36 1.16 -6.12 30.40
N THR A 37 0.27 -5.13 30.22
CA THR A 37 -0.92 -5.26 29.36
C THR A 37 -0.51 -5.56 27.90
N TYR A 38 0.54 -4.91 27.41
CA TYR A 38 1.07 -5.19 26.08
C TYR A 38 1.75 -6.56 25.99
N ILE A 39 2.49 -6.99 27.02
CA ILE A 39 3.11 -8.32 27.06
C ILE A 39 2.04 -9.40 26.97
N VAL A 40 0.99 -9.33 27.80
CA VAL A 40 -0.14 -10.27 27.77
C VAL A 40 -0.81 -10.27 26.40
N ARG A 41 -1.07 -9.08 25.82
CA ARG A 41 -1.67 -8.98 24.50
C ARG A 41 -0.77 -9.54 23.40
N ILE A 42 0.55 -9.39 23.51
CA ILE A 42 1.52 -9.99 22.58
C ILE A 42 1.54 -11.51 22.74
N GLU A 43 1.45 -12.03 23.96
CA GLU A 43 1.37 -13.47 24.22
C GLU A 43 0.04 -14.08 23.74
N GLU A 44 -1.07 -13.39 23.93
CA GLU A 44 -2.38 -13.72 23.36
C GLU A 44 -2.30 -13.72 21.84
N LEU A 45 -1.76 -12.68 21.21
CA LEU A 45 -1.55 -12.63 19.77
C LEU A 45 -0.59 -13.72 19.31
N ARG A 46 0.45 -14.05 20.09
CA ARG A 46 1.42 -15.12 19.77
C ARG A 46 0.81 -16.51 19.87
N SER A 47 -0.18 -16.71 20.75
CA SER A 47 -0.91 -17.96 20.94
C SER A 47 -2.08 -18.13 19.97
N THR A 48 -2.90 -17.10 19.75
CA THR A 48 -4.02 -17.14 18.77
C THR A 48 -3.54 -17.06 17.33
N SER A 49 -2.48 -16.31 17.01
CA SER A 49 -1.94 -16.24 15.63
C SER A 49 -1.22 -17.51 15.18
N ARG A 50 -1.28 -18.61 15.95
CA ARG A 50 -0.68 -19.91 15.59
C ARG A 50 -1.67 -21.05 15.44
N LEU A 51 -2.95 -20.87 15.79
CA LEU A 51 -3.97 -21.92 15.71
C LEU A 51 -5.04 -21.57 14.66
N GLY A 52 -4.70 -21.71 13.37
CA GLY A 52 -5.73 -21.86 12.33
C GLY A 52 -5.57 -21.04 11.05
N THR A 53 -4.81 -19.94 11.06
CA THR A 53 -4.52 -19.19 9.83
C THR A 53 -3.06 -19.40 9.43
N SER A 54 -2.84 -20.08 8.30
CA SER A 54 -1.52 -20.18 7.71
C SER A 54 -0.98 -18.75 7.51
N LYS A 55 0.22 -18.45 8.02
CA LYS A 55 0.87 -17.14 7.85
C LYS A 55 0.66 -16.66 6.41
N ALA A 56 0.07 -15.48 6.26
CA ALA A 56 -0.12 -14.89 4.95
C ALA A 56 1.26 -14.79 4.28
N LEU A 57 1.38 -15.37 3.08
CA LEU A 57 2.63 -15.33 2.33
C LEU A 57 3.02 -13.87 2.09
N SER A 58 4.28 -13.52 2.34
CA SER A 58 4.80 -12.20 2.01
C SER A 58 4.64 -11.93 0.49
N PRO A 59 4.64 -10.66 0.04
CA PRO A 59 4.55 -10.35 -1.39
C PRO A 59 5.59 -11.10 -2.24
N PHE A 60 6.83 -11.21 -1.74
CA PHE A 60 7.89 -11.99 -2.36
C PHE A 60 7.59 -13.50 -2.39
N GLN A 61 7.06 -14.07 -1.31
CA GLN A 61 6.69 -15.49 -1.29
C GLN A 61 5.55 -15.79 -2.27
N LYS A 62 4.60 -14.85 -2.45
CA LYS A 62 3.53 -14.95 -3.45
C LYS A 62 4.10 -14.92 -4.87
N SER A 63 4.99 -13.97 -5.18
CA SER A 63 5.63 -13.89 -6.51
C SER A 63 6.47 -15.12 -6.79
N PHE A 64 7.31 -15.54 -5.85
CA PHE A 64 8.13 -16.74 -5.96
C PHE A 64 7.29 -18.01 -6.16
N LYS A 65 6.17 -18.16 -5.43
CA LYS A 65 5.24 -19.29 -5.61
C LYS A 65 4.59 -19.28 -7.01
N SER A 66 4.24 -18.09 -7.52
CA SER A 66 3.69 -17.94 -8.88
C SER A 66 4.72 -18.32 -9.95
N ASP A 67 5.95 -17.81 -9.82
CA ASP A 67 7.05 -18.09 -10.73
C ASP A 67 7.42 -19.57 -10.70
N TRP A 68 7.50 -20.18 -9.52
CA TRP A 68 7.75 -21.60 -9.34
C TRP A 68 6.71 -22.45 -10.08
N LYS A 69 5.41 -22.17 -9.89
CA LYS A 69 4.34 -22.89 -10.60
C LYS A 69 4.41 -22.73 -12.11
N THR A 70 4.77 -21.53 -12.57
CA THR A 70 4.93 -21.24 -13.99
C THR A 70 6.09 -22.04 -14.59
N LEU A 71 7.23 -22.07 -13.90
CA LEU A 71 8.43 -22.81 -14.32
C LEU A 71 8.24 -24.33 -14.22
N ALA A 72 7.55 -24.82 -13.19
CA ALA A 72 7.27 -26.25 -13.01
C ALA A 72 6.41 -26.82 -14.16
N ARG A 73 5.51 -26.02 -14.73
CA ARG A 73 4.62 -26.45 -15.83
C ARG A 73 5.25 -26.34 -17.23
N ARG A 74 6.35 -25.61 -17.36
CA ARG A 74 6.95 -25.34 -18.68
C ARG A 74 7.56 -26.63 -19.24
N VAL A 75 7.09 -27.09 -20.40
CA VAL A 75 7.71 -28.22 -21.11
C VAL A 75 9.10 -27.77 -21.57
N ILE A 76 10.15 -28.42 -21.06
CA ILE A 76 11.53 -28.08 -21.44
C ILE A 76 11.91 -28.87 -22.70
N PRO A 77 12.35 -28.20 -23.78
CA PRO A 77 12.98 -28.88 -24.89
C PRO A 77 14.32 -29.48 -24.42
N SER A 78 14.55 -30.76 -24.69
CA SER A 78 15.55 -31.63 -24.02
C SER A 78 17.02 -31.18 -24.08
N SER A 79 17.37 -30.09 -24.79
CA SER A 79 18.77 -29.77 -25.09
C SER A 79 19.43 -28.71 -24.20
N LYS A 80 18.72 -28.03 -23.29
CA LYS A 80 19.33 -27.04 -22.38
C LYS A 80 18.70 -27.05 -20.99
N TYR A 81 19.42 -27.60 -20.01
CA TYR A 81 19.09 -27.56 -18.58
C TYR A 81 19.17 -26.12 -18.04
N THR A 82 18.14 -25.30 -18.22
CA THR A 82 18.13 -23.91 -17.74
C THR A 82 17.20 -23.65 -16.57
N HIS A 83 16.46 -24.65 -16.07
CA HIS A 83 15.49 -24.45 -15.00
C HIS A 83 15.73 -25.41 -13.81
N LEU A 84 16.48 -24.91 -12.81
CA LEU A 84 16.70 -25.55 -11.50
C LEU A 84 15.42 -26.07 -10.84
N VAL A 85 14.27 -25.45 -11.14
CA VAL A 85 12.95 -25.81 -10.60
C VAL A 85 12.53 -27.24 -10.96
N GLN A 86 12.91 -27.76 -12.13
CA GLN A 86 12.56 -29.14 -12.51
C GLN A 86 13.52 -30.20 -11.97
N ALA A 87 14.71 -29.77 -11.55
CA ALA A 87 15.71 -30.62 -10.94
C ALA A 87 15.41 -30.91 -9.46
N VAL A 88 14.42 -30.23 -8.85
CA VAL A 88 14.02 -30.40 -7.45
C VAL A 88 12.63 -31.06 -7.39
N HIS A 89 12.35 -31.83 -6.33
CA HIS A 89 11.02 -32.38 -6.07
C HIS A 89 9.97 -31.28 -5.84
N GLU A 90 8.69 -31.57 -6.09
CA GLU A 90 7.62 -30.61 -5.81
C GLU A 90 7.56 -30.32 -4.30
N PRO A 91 7.80 -29.07 -3.87
CA PRO A 91 7.91 -28.77 -2.46
C PRO A 91 6.53 -28.64 -1.80
N ASN A 92 6.43 -28.98 -0.51
CA ASN A 92 5.19 -28.83 0.26
C ASN A 92 4.78 -27.34 0.37
N LEU A 93 3.52 -27.03 0.64
CA LEU A 93 3.01 -25.67 0.89
C LEU A 93 3.81 -24.91 1.96
N HIS A 94 4.30 -25.61 2.99
CA HIS A 94 5.13 -25.02 4.05
C HIS A 94 6.48 -24.48 3.54
N PHE A 95 7.04 -25.06 2.47
CA PHE A 95 8.27 -24.56 1.84
C PHE A 95 8.18 -23.08 1.51
N PHE A 96 7.08 -22.66 0.88
CA PHE A 96 6.91 -21.28 0.44
C PHE A 96 6.77 -20.30 1.62
N GLN A 97 6.42 -20.79 2.82
CA GLN A 97 6.38 -19.99 4.05
C GLN A 97 7.76 -19.87 4.70
N GLN A 98 8.63 -20.86 4.49
CA GLN A 98 9.93 -21.00 5.16
C GLN A 98 11.10 -20.60 4.26
N VAL A 99 10.89 -20.47 2.94
CA VAL A 99 11.96 -20.08 2.01
C VAL A 99 12.42 -18.66 2.29
N ILE A 100 13.73 -18.50 2.50
CA ILE A 100 14.38 -17.22 2.74
C ILE A 100 15.13 -16.83 1.46
N ARG A 101 14.98 -15.57 1.04
CA ARG A 101 15.74 -14.98 -0.06
C ARG A 101 17.05 -14.39 0.46
N ARG A 102 18.17 -14.79 -0.13
CA ARG A 102 19.50 -14.24 0.12
C ARG A 102 19.88 -13.28 -1.01
N ARG A 103 20.77 -12.32 -0.71
CA ARG A 103 21.38 -11.43 -1.73
C ARG A 103 22.55 -12.11 -2.47
N VAL A 104 23.19 -13.08 -1.82
CA VAL A 104 24.37 -13.80 -2.33
C VAL A 104 23.97 -15.22 -2.71
N TYR A 105 24.57 -15.75 -3.78
CA TYR A 105 24.34 -17.12 -4.24
C TYR A 105 24.68 -18.16 -3.15
N PRO A 106 23.84 -19.19 -2.95
CA PRO A 106 22.55 -19.42 -3.60
C PRO A 106 21.45 -18.48 -3.08
N PHE A 107 20.68 -17.88 -4.00
CA PHE A 107 19.64 -16.88 -3.70
C PHE A 107 18.48 -17.43 -2.86
N TYR A 108 18.25 -18.74 -2.89
CA TYR A 108 17.23 -19.43 -2.09
C TYR A 108 17.89 -20.57 -1.33
N LYS A 109 17.59 -20.68 -0.03
CA LYS A 109 18.09 -21.76 0.82
C LYS A 109 16.92 -22.37 1.56
N HIS A 110 16.76 -23.70 1.46
CA HIS A 110 15.76 -24.45 2.20
C HIS A 110 16.14 -25.93 2.24
N PRO A 111 15.92 -26.68 3.34
CA PRO A 111 16.26 -28.10 3.45
C PRO A 111 15.58 -29.00 2.40
N GLN A 112 14.43 -28.58 1.89
CA GLN A 112 13.68 -29.30 0.86
C GLN A 112 14.13 -28.99 -0.59
N LEU A 113 15.07 -28.05 -0.79
CA LEU A 113 15.63 -27.76 -2.11
C LEU A 113 16.80 -28.72 -2.40
N VAL A 114 16.47 -29.99 -2.61
CA VAL A 114 17.42 -31.06 -2.92
C VAL A 114 17.19 -31.53 -4.36
N LEU A 115 18.29 -31.83 -5.07
CA LEU A 115 18.21 -32.36 -6.42
C LEU A 115 17.52 -33.73 -6.42
N LYS A 116 16.72 -34.02 -7.44
CA LYS A 116 16.06 -35.32 -7.61
C LYS A 116 17.11 -36.42 -7.63
N GLY A 117 17.00 -37.36 -6.67
CA GLY A 117 17.92 -38.50 -6.52
C GLY A 117 18.95 -38.34 -5.41
N GLU A 118 19.17 -37.13 -4.89
CA GLU A 118 19.99 -36.92 -3.70
C GLU A 118 19.16 -37.16 -2.42
N PRO A 119 19.71 -37.82 -1.39
CA PRO A 119 19.01 -37.94 -0.12
C PRO A 119 18.79 -36.56 0.49
N HIS A 120 17.69 -36.40 1.25
CA HIS A 120 17.45 -35.17 2.00
C HIS A 120 18.56 -35.03 3.04
N GLY A 121 19.57 -34.21 2.75
CA GLY A 121 20.72 -34.03 3.62
C GLY A 121 20.30 -33.44 4.97
N ASN A 122 20.99 -33.87 6.03
CA ASN A 122 20.97 -33.16 7.31
C ASN A 122 21.59 -31.79 7.09
N PHE A 123 20.76 -30.80 6.77
CA PHE A 123 21.22 -29.43 6.69
C PHE A 123 21.70 -29.03 8.08
N SER A 124 23.01 -28.79 8.23
CA SER A 124 23.54 -28.09 9.39
C SER A 124 22.71 -26.83 9.57
N LYS A 125 22.02 -26.71 10.71
CA LYS A 125 21.27 -25.51 11.08
C LYS A 125 22.16 -24.33 10.71
N ALA A 126 21.69 -23.53 9.76
CA ALA A 126 22.42 -22.36 9.33
C ALA A 126 22.75 -21.56 10.59
N GLU A 127 24.03 -21.28 10.83
CA GLU A 127 24.41 -20.28 11.81
C GLU A 127 23.57 -19.01 11.56
N ASP A 128 23.05 -18.49 12.67
CA ASP A 128 21.95 -17.53 12.81
C ASP A 128 22.10 -16.27 11.97
N GLY A 129 21.71 -16.34 10.70
CA GLY A 129 21.53 -15.18 9.84
C GLY A 129 20.13 -15.16 9.26
N SER A 130 19.10 -15.05 10.11
CA SER A 130 17.71 -14.85 9.68
C SER A 130 17.53 -13.44 9.10
N PHE A 131 18.06 -13.22 7.90
CA PHE A 131 17.82 -12.02 7.09
C PHE A 131 16.39 -12.06 6.53
N THR A 132 15.41 -11.75 7.37
CA THR A 132 14.09 -11.35 6.91
C THR A 132 13.90 -9.89 7.25
N ASP A 133 13.94 -9.06 6.21
CA ASP A 133 13.51 -7.66 6.20
C ASP A 133 14.54 -6.59 6.60
N GLY A 134 15.62 -6.52 5.84
CA GLY A 134 15.91 -5.26 5.15
C GLY A 134 16.41 -4.05 5.93
N ASP A 135 16.83 -4.13 7.20
CA ASP A 135 17.40 -2.95 7.88
C ASP A 135 18.45 -3.19 8.98
N ASP A 136 19.23 -4.27 8.91
CA ASP A 136 20.40 -4.42 9.79
C ASP A 136 21.69 -4.35 8.96
N GLN A 137 22.37 -3.20 9.06
CA GLN A 137 23.82 -3.19 9.03
C GLN A 137 24.30 -3.94 10.27
N ASP A 138 24.27 -5.27 10.24
CA ASP A 138 25.18 -6.02 11.09
C ASP A 138 26.58 -5.69 10.61
N TRP A 139 27.16 -4.71 11.31
CA TRP A 139 28.55 -4.34 11.17
C TRP A 139 29.36 -5.61 11.47
N LEU A 140 29.96 -6.18 10.42
CA LEU A 140 30.92 -7.29 10.52
C LEU A 140 32.25 -6.86 11.19
N GLY A 141 32.25 -5.72 11.90
CA GLY A 141 33.37 -5.26 12.68
C GLY A 141 33.53 -6.11 13.93
N ASP A 142 34.76 -6.39 14.27
CA ASP A 142 35.11 -7.09 15.50
C ASP A 142 34.55 -6.29 16.70
N SER A 143 33.69 -6.90 17.51
CA SER A 143 33.01 -6.22 18.62
C SER A 143 34.01 -5.67 19.66
N SER A 144 35.25 -6.19 19.65
CA SER A 144 36.39 -5.66 20.42
C SER A 144 36.76 -4.23 20.04
N GLN A 145 36.39 -3.74 18.86
CA GLN A 145 36.65 -2.37 18.39
C GLN A 145 35.63 -1.34 18.93
N LEU A 146 34.55 -1.77 19.60
CA LEU A 146 33.55 -0.88 20.21
C LEU A 146 33.82 -0.58 21.68
N THR A 147 34.71 -1.31 22.34
CA THR A 147 35.13 -1.00 23.72
C THR A 147 36.13 0.16 23.73
N ASP A 148 36.19 0.91 24.84
CA ASP A 148 37.13 2.03 25.08
C ASP A 148 36.94 3.34 24.27
N GLY A 149 35.73 3.65 23.80
CA GLY A 149 35.49 5.00 23.26
C GLY A 149 35.99 5.21 21.82
N ALA A 150 36.51 4.17 21.16
CA ALA A 150 37.03 4.21 19.79
C ALA A 150 35.97 4.55 18.72
N TRP A 151 34.68 4.23 18.96
CA TRP A 151 33.53 4.68 18.17
C TRP A 151 33.45 6.21 17.97
N ARG A 152 34.03 7.04 18.84
CA ARG A 152 34.06 8.51 18.66
C ARG A 152 34.95 8.93 17.48
N GLY A 153 35.92 8.10 17.07
CA GLY A 153 36.79 8.34 15.92
C GLY A 153 36.16 8.00 14.56
N LEU A 154 35.12 7.15 14.53
CA LEU A 154 34.47 6.72 13.29
C LEU A 154 33.58 7.80 12.66
N PHE A 155 33.08 8.75 13.45
CA PHE A 155 32.25 9.85 12.96
C PHE A 155 33.06 11.11 12.59
N SER A 156 34.31 11.23 13.05
CA SER A 156 35.11 12.45 12.87
C SER A 156 35.87 12.51 11.54
N SER A 157 35.96 11.41 10.78
CA SER A 157 36.63 11.37 9.47
C SER A 157 35.68 11.52 8.27
N SER A 158 34.51 12.14 8.46
CA SER A 158 33.66 12.55 7.33
C SER A 158 34.26 13.78 6.66
N GLN A 159 35.16 13.54 5.71
CA GLN A 159 35.65 14.55 4.77
C GLN A 159 34.46 15.27 4.13
N LYS A 160 34.37 16.57 4.46
CA LYS A 160 33.56 17.61 3.82
C LYS A 160 33.58 17.45 2.30
N ARG A 161 32.57 16.78 1.74
CA ARG A 161 32.17 16.99 0.35
C ARG A 161 31.57 18.40 0.26
N ARG A 162 32.39 19.35 -0.20
CA ARG A 162 31.98 20.72 -0.56
C ARG A 162 30.82 20.63 -1.55
N ARG A 163 29.61 20.95 -1.10
CA ARG A 163 28.48 21.26 -1.97
C ARG A 163 28.36 22.78 -2.00
N SER A 164 28.64 23.33 -3.17
CA SER A 164 28.67 24.76 -3.47
C SER A 164 27.33 25.43 -3.18
N SER A 165 27.45 26.58 -2.53
CA SER A 165 26.44 27.59 -2.24
C SER A 165 25.93 28.27 -3.51
N ALA A 166 24.61 28.28 -3.72
CA ALA A 166 23.90 29.29 -4.51
C ALA A 166 22.39 29.12 -4.28
N PHE A 167 21.83 29.85 -3.30
CA PHE A 167 20.57 30.59 -3.46
C PHE A 167 20.26 31.30 -2.14
N SER A 168 20.59 32.59 -2.10
CA SER A 168 20.05 33.55 -1.16
C SER A 168 18.89 34.25 -1.86
N GLU A 169 17.66 33.95 -1.47
CA GLU A 169 16.52 34.75 -1.89
C GLU A 169 15.66 35.11 -0.68
N SER A 170 15.55 36.42 -0.53
CA SER A 170 14.92 37.24 0.49
C SER A 170 13.40 37.06 0.54
N ALA A 171 12.89 36.60 1.68
CA ALA A 171 11.47 36.62 2.00
C ALA A 171 11.08 38.00 2.58
N THR A 172 10.45 38.83 1.76
CA THR A 172 9.77 40.06 2.17
C THR A 172 8.45 39.69 2.87
N ARG A 173 8.34 40.06 4.15
CA ARG A 173 7.11 40.04 4.95
C ARG A 173 6.09 41.01 4.35
N SER A 174 4.91 40.51 4.00
CA SER A 174 3.71 41.33 3.79
C SER A 174 2.96 41.54 5.12
N PRO A 175 2.42 42.74 5.38
CA PRO A 175 1.69 43.05 6.60
C PRO A 175 0.23 42.60 6.55
N SER A 176 -0.28 42.19 7.72
CA SER A 176 -1.67 41.81 8.01
C SER A 176 -2.69 42.91 7.66
N PRO A 177 -3.88 42.59 7.13
CA PRO A 177 -4.96 43.55 7.02
C PRO A 177 -5.67 43.73 8.37
N SER A 178 -5.85 45.00 8.71
CA SER A 178 -6.59 45.57 9.82
C SER A 178 -8.08 45.21 9.78
N LEU A 179 -8.60 44.82 10.95
CA LEU A 179 -10.01 44.64 11.26
C LEU A 179 -10.74 45.99 11.24
N LEU A 180 -11.80 46.08 10.45
CA LEU A 180 -12.82 47.13 10.56
C LEU A 180 -14.04 46.56 11.32
N PRO A 181 -14.67 47.35 12.21
CA PRO A 181 -15.92 46.98 12.84
C PRO A 181 -17.06 47.24 11.86
N THR A 182 -17.83 46.20 11.54
CA THR A 182 -19.10 46.34 10.80
C THR A 182 -20.22 46.24 11.81
N ASP A 183 -20.77 47.40 12.17
CA ASP A 183 -22.06 47.50 12.86
C ASP A 183 -23.16 47.12 11.86
N SER A 184 -23.83 46.01 12.11
CA SER A 184 -25.11 45.70 11.47
C SER A 184 -26.08 45.18 12.53
N GLU A 185 -26.88 46.11 13.05
CA GLU A 185 -28.18 45.82 13.64
C GLU A 185 -29.05 45.18 12.55
N PHE A 186 -29.33 43.88 12.67
CA PHE A 186 -30.37 43.24 11.87
C PHE A 186 -31.28 42.38 12.74
N ASP A 187 -32.43 43.00 12.97
CA ASP A 187 -33.77 42.51 13.25
C ASP A 187 -33.99 41.07 13.74
N SER A 188 -34.67 41.02 14.88
CA SER A 188 -35.10 39.81 15.58
C SER A 188 -36.47 39.37 15.08
N SER A 189 -36.52 38.34 14.24
CA SER A 189 -37.69 37.44 14.16
C SER A 189 -37.43 36.28 13.21
N THR A 190 -36.89 35.16 13.71
CA THR A 190 -36.93 33.91 12.95
C THR A 190 -37.07 32.69 13.85
N GLN A 191 -37.95 31.82 13.35
CA GLN A 191 -38.59 30.68 13.97
C GLN A 191 -37.64 29.60 14.51
N ASN A 192 -38.11 29.01 15.59
CA ASN A 192 -37.59 27.85 16.31
C ASN A 192 -37.49 26.59 15.41
N SER A 193 -36.51 26.56 14.50
CA SER A 193 -36.10 25.36 13.77
C SER A 193 -34.86 24.83 14.46
N ARG A 194 -35.02 23.76 15.25
CA ARG A 194 -33.88 23.07 15.87
C ARG A 194 -32.92 22.63 14.74
N PRO A 195 -31.66 23.11 14.72
CA PRO A 195 -30.72 22.66 13.72
C PRO A 195 -30.47 21.17 13.96
N ILE A 196 -30.86 20.36 12.98
CA ILE A 196 -30.39 18.98 12.88
C ILE A 196 -28.87 19.10 12.92
N SER A 197 -28.25 18.60 13.98
CA SER A 197 -26.81 18.67 14.16
C SER A 197 -26.15 18.17 12.88
N SER A 198 -25.47 19.09 12.19
CA SER A 198 -24.58 18.79 11.07
C SER A 198 -23.69 17.65 11.52
N LEU A 199 -24.00 16.45 11.06
CA LEU A 199 -23.19 15.27 11.29
C LEU A 199 -21.89 15.57 10.54
N ASP A 200 -20.88 15.98 11.30
CA ASP A 200 -19.54 16.34 10.84
C ASP A 200 -18.89 15.08 10.27
N TYR A 201 -19.27 14.74 9.03
CA TYR A 201 -18.56 13.80 8.20
C TYR A 201 -17.17 14.39 8.01
N GLY A 202 -16.19 13.80 8.71
CA GLY A 202 -14.91 14.42 8.97
C GLY A 202 -14.17 14.84 7.71
N SER A 203 -13.43 15.94 7.84
CA SER A 203 -12.59 16.58 6.81
C SER A 203 -11.60 15.66 6.08
N GLU A 204 -11.39 14.43 6.56
CA GLU A 204 -10.57 13.42 5.87
C GLU A 204 -11.22 12.92 4.59
N ASP A 205 -12.55 12.72 4.57
CA ASP A 205 -13.27 12.17 3.41
C ASP A 205 -13.33 13.19 2.26
N GLU A 206 -13.45 14.48 2.57
CA GLU A 206 -13.46 15.57 1.57
C GLU A 206 -12.10 15.68 0.86
N GLN A 207 -10.99 15.59 1.62
CA GLN A 207 -9.65 15.61 1.04
C GLN A 207 -9.38 14.40 0.14
N GLU A 208 -9.89 13.22 0.50
CA GLU A 208 -9.79 12.04 -0.35
C GLU A 208 -10.59 12.23 -1.65
N LEU A 209 -11.79 12.80 -1.56
CA LEU A 209 -12.64 13.08 -2.71
C LEU A 209 -11.96 14.05 -3.69
N ASP A 210 -11.40 15.15 -3.19
CA ASP A 210 -10.67 16.13 -4.01
C ASP A 210 -9.50 15.49 -4.75
N GLN A 211 -8.73 14.65 -4.06
CA GLN A 211 -7.63 13.90 -4.69
C GLN A 211 -8.12 12.92 -5.76
N LEU A 212 -9.27 12.29 -5.56
CA LEU A 212 -9.87 11.40 -6.56
C LEU A 212 -10.36 12.18 -7.78
N VAL A 213 -10.94 13.35 -7.59
CA VAL A 213 -11.37 14.26 -8.67
C VAL A 213 -10.16 14.73 -9.48
N GLU A 214 -9.09 15.18 -8.83
CA GLU A 214 -7.86 15.60 -9.52
C GLU A 214 -7.27 14.46 -10.36
N LYS A 215 -7.15 13.26 -9.76
CA LYS A 215 -6.68 12.06 -10.48
C LYS A 215 -7.58 11.70 -11.66
N ALA A 216 -8.90 11.86 -11.52
CA ALA A 216 -9.85 11.62 -12.60
C ALA A 216 -9.68 12.64 -13.74
N GLN A 217 -9.50 13.92 -13.42
CA GLN A 217 -9.26 14.97 -14.42
C GLN A 217 -7.99 14.71 -15.24
N VAL A 218 -6.88 14.33 -14.59
CA VAL A 218 -5.64 13.97 -15.28
C VAL A 218 -5.86 12.79 -16.22
N LYS A 219 -6.59 11.75 -15.77
CA LYS A 219 -6.92 10.60 -16.63
C LYS A 219 -7.78 10.99 -17.82
N VAL A 220 -8.79 11.85 -17.64
CA VAL A 220 -9.63 12.35 -18.75
C VAL A 220 -8.79 13.08 -19.79
N GLN A 221 -7.86 13.94 -19.37
CA GLN A 221 -6.95 14.64 -20.29
C GLN A 221 -6.06 13.66 -21.06
N GLN A 222 -5.53 12.63 -20.39
CA GLN A 222 -4.74 11.59 -21.05
C GLN A 222 -5.55 10.81 -22.09
N LEU A 223 -6.81 10.46 -21.78
CA LEU A 223 -7.70 9.76 -22.69
C LEU A 223 -8.04 10.61 -23.92
N ARG A 224 -8.31 11.91 -23.74
CA ARG A 224 -8.52 12.85 -24.85
C ARG A 224 -7.29 12.93 -25.76
N ARG A 225 -6.12 13.17 -25.18
CA ARG A 225 -4.86 13.21 -25.95
C ARG A 225 -4.59 11.89 -26.69
N ALA A 226 -4.90 10.75 -26.08
CA ALA A 226 -4.77 9.46 -26.74
C ALA A 226 -5.75 9.32 -27.91
N ALA A 227 -7.00 9.76 -27.76
CA ALA A 227 -7.99 9.79 -28.84
C ALA A 227 -7.53 10.68 -30.01
N ASP A 228 -7.05 11.90 -29.72
CA ASP A 228 -6.55 12.84 -30.74
C ASP A 228 -5.37 12.23 -31.53
N LEU A 229 -4.43 11.58 -30.84
CA LEU A 229 -3.31 10.89 -31.48
C LEU A 229 -3.78 9.72 -32.33
N ILE A 230 -4.79 8.98 -31.89
CA ILE A 230 -5.34 7.88 -32.67
C ILE A 230 -5.99 8.41 -33.95
N GLU A 231 -6.84 9.43 -33.82
CA GLU A 231 -7.55 10.06 -34.92
C GLU A 231 -6.57 10.65 -35.95
N ALA A 232 -5.53 11.36 -35.49
CA ALA A 232 -4.48 11.89 -36.35
C ALA A 232 -3.72 10.80 -37.11
N GLN A 233 -3.64 9.57 -36.59
CA GLN A 233 -2.98 8.45 -37.26
C GLN A 233 -3.87 7.67 -38.24
N LEU A 234 -5.19 7.80 -38.17
CA LEU A 234 -6.12 7.07 -39.03
C LEU A 234 -5.91 7.30 -40.54
N PRO A 235 -5.66 8.55 -41.04
CA PRO A 235 -5.45 8.79 -42.47
C PRO A 235 -4.27 8.03 -43.08
N TYR A 236 -3.24 7.72 -42.28
CA TYR A 236 -2.04 7.03 -42.75
C TYR A 236 -2.25 5.52 -42.97
N ARG A 237 -3.35 4.94 -42.46
CA ARG A 237 -3.72 3.52 -42.66
C ARG A 237 -2.59 2.52 -42.36
N ASN A 238 -1.75 2.79 -41.36
CA ASN A 238 -0.64 1.90 -41.01
C ASN A 238 -1.16 0.59 -40.40
N PHE A 239 -1.16 -0.48 -41.20
CA PHE A 239 -1.72 -1.79 -40.84
C PHE A 239 -1.10 -2.37 -39.55
N THR A 240 0.23 -2.31 -39.40
CA THR A 240 0.92 -2.87 -38.23
C THR A 240 0.51 -2.15 -36.95
N TRP A 241 0.37 -0.83 -37.01
CA TRP A 241 -0.05 -0.03 -35.87
C TRP A 241 -1.52 -0.27 -35.51
N LEU A 242 -2.42 -0.28 -36.51
CA LEU A 242 -3.85 -0.59 -36.32
C LEU A 242 -4.07 -2.00 -35.77
N LYS A 243 -3.34 -2.99 -36.29
CA LYS A 243 -3.35 -4.37 -35.77
C LYS A 243 -2.86 -4.42 -34.32
N GLY A 244 -1.81 -3.67 -33.99
CA GLY A 244 -1.31 -3.54 -32.62
C GLY A 244 -2.34 -2.96 -31.66
N LEU A 245 -3.09 -1.93 -32.08
CA LEU A 245 -4.20 -1.37 -31.30
C LEU A 245 -5.30 -2.40 -31.04
N HIS A 246 -5.70 -3.12 -32.09
CA HIS A 246 -6.72 -4.17 -32.03
C HIS A 246 -6.29 -5.33 -31.11
N ASP A 247 -5.08 -5.87 -31.29
CA ASP A 247 -4.60 -7.04 -30.55
C ASP A 247 -4.41 -6.73 -29.06
N ARG A 248 -3.99 -5.50 -28.73
CA ARG A 248 -3.91 -5.03 -27.34
C ARG A 248 -5.28 -4.72 -26.73
N LYS A 249 -6.35 -4.72 -27.53
CA LYS A 249 -7.72 -4.36 -27.11
C LYS A 249 -7.73 -2.96 -26.45
N LEU A 250 -6.94 -2.03 -27.00
CA LEU A 250 -6.83 -0.69 -26.45
C LEU A 250 -8.23 -0.04 -26.46
N GLY A 251 -8.65 0.50 -25.32
CA GLY A 251 -9.96 1.13 -25.19
C GLY A 251 -11.12 0.18 -24.93
N ARG A 252 -10.92 -1.15 -24.83
CA ARG A 252 -12.01 -2.09 -24.50
C ARG A 252 -12.75 -1.71 -23.21
N ASP A 253 -12.01 -1.40 -22.16
CA ASP A 253 -12.62 -1.07 -20.86
C ASP A 253 -13.36 0.27 -20.91
N ILE A 254 -12.86 1.22 -21.72
CA ILE A 254 -13.50 2.52 -21.95
C ILE A 254 -14.78 2.33 -22.77
N GLY A 255 -14.74 1.51 -23.82
CA GLY A 255 -15.91 1.16 -24.62
C GLY A 255 -17.00 0.53 -23.76
N HIS A 256 -16.64 -0.43 -22.91
CA HIS A 256 -17.57 -1.02 -21.95
C HIS A 256 -18.14 0.00 -20.95
N PHE A 257 -17.33 0.94 -20.45
CA PHE A 257 -17.81 2.00 -19.59
C PHE A 257 -18.85 2.88 -20.31
N VAL A 258 -18.57 3.30 -21.56
CA VAL A 258 -19.50 4.11 -22.36
C VAL A 258 -20.79 3.35 -22.68
N GLU A 259 -20.69 2.08 -23.08
CA GLU A 259 -21.86 1.21 -23.31
C GLU A 259 -22.72 1.05 -22.05
N ASP A 260 -22.08 0.84 -20.89
CA ASP A 260 -22.78 0.65 -19.62
C ASP A 260 -23.51 1.95 -19.20
N ILE A 261 -22.89 3.12 -19.37
CA ILE A 261 -23.53 4.43 -19.09
C ILE A 261 -24.65 4.73 -20.09
N ALA A 262 -24.44 4.52 -21.38
CA ALA A 262 -25.47 4.73 -22.40
C ALA A 262 -26.69 3.84 -22.15
N SER A 263 -26.47 2.55 -21.86
CA SER A 263 -27.55 1.62 -21.52
C SER A 263 -28.30 2.03 -20.24
N PHE A 264 -27.59 2.59 -19.25
CA PHE A 264 -28.20 3.11 -18.03
C PHE A 264 -29.08 4.33 -18.31
N GLU A 265 -28.63 5.24 -19.18
CA GLU A 265 -29.38 6.42 -19.59
C GLU A 265 -30.59 6.09 -20.48
N ASP A 266 -30.49 5.10 -21.36
CA ASP A 266 -31.63 4.65 -22.18
C ASP A 266 -32.72 4.00 -21.32
N SER A 267 -32.33 3.37 -20.19
CA SER A 267 -33.25 2.66 -19.28
C SER A 267 -34.00 3.60 -18.32
N ARG A 268 -33.96 4.92 -18.51
CA ARG A 268 -34.55 5.96 -17.64
C ARG A 268 -36.03 5.73 -17.25
N GLY A 269 -36.79 4.90 -17.97
CA GLY A 269 -38.20 4.58 -17.67
C GLY A 269 -38.47 3.27 -16.92
N ALA A 270 -37.57 2.29 -16.99
CA ALA A 270 -37.72 1.00 -16.34
C ALA A 270 -36.50 0.78 -15.49
N ARG A 271 -36.52 1.21 -14.22
CA ARG A 271 -35.39 1.03 -13.31
C ARG A 271 -35.09 -0.47 -13.22
N PRO A 272 -34.04 -1.01 -13.88
CA PRO A 272 -33.60 -2.35 -13.51
C PRO A 272 -33.22 -2.24 -12.04
N THR A 273 -33.60 -3.22 -11.23
CA THR A 273 -33.18 -3.28 -9.83
C THR A 273 -31.65 -3.17 -9.82
N THR A 274 -31.15 -2.03 -9.34
CA THR A 274 -29.71 -1.70 -9.32
C THR A 274 -28.91 -2.69 -8.47
N TRP A 275 -29.60 -3.47 -7.64
CA TRP A 275 -29.09 -4.64 -6.97
C TRP A 275 -29.20 -5.84 -7.91
N ALA A 276 -28.14 -6.09 -8.69
CA ALA A 276 -28.08 -7.26 -9.56
C ALA A 276 -28.17 -8.55 -8.71
N SER A 277 -29.32 -9.22 -8.74
CA SER A 277 -29.42 -10.59 -8.26
C SER A 277 -28.81 -11.53 -9.31
N SER A 278 -27.49 -11.61 -9.49
CA SER A 278 -26.85 -12.80 -10.09
C SER A 278 -25.33 -12.68 -10.28
N SER A 279 -24.71 -13.86 -10.36
CA SER A 279 -23.29 -14.16 -10.59
C SER A 279 -22.65 -13.58 -11.86
N SER A 280 -23.36 -12.82 -12.70
CA SER A 280 -22.83 -12.39 -14.00
C SER A 280 -21.75 -11.32 -13.85
N LYS A 281 -20.62 -11.52 -14.53
CA LYS A 281 -19.52 -10.55 -14.58
C LYS A 281 -19.93 -9.23 -15.25
N THR A 282 -20.85 -9.27 -16.21
CA THR A 282 -21.33 -8.06 -16.92
C THR A 282 -22.19 -7.20 -16.01
N ALA A 283 -23.13 -7.81 -15.28
CA ALA A 283 -24.00 -7.10 -14.34
C ALA A 283 -23.19 -6.41 -13.22
N LYS A 284 -22.19 -7.10 -12.65
CA LYS A 284 -21.28 -6.50 -11.66
C LYS A 284 -20.44 -5.35 -12.20
N ARG A 285 -20.08 -5.40 -13.48
CA ARG A 285 -19.34 -4.30 -14.14
C ARG A 285 -20.26 -3.10 -14.33
N GLN A 286 -21.45 -3.33 -14.88
CA GLN A 286 -22.48 -2.30 -15.04
C GLN A 286 -22.79 -1.61 -13.72
N GLU A 287 -23.07 -2.38 -12.66
CA GLU A 287 -23.31 -1.87 -11.31
C GLU A 287 -22.20 -0.93 -10.86
N ARG A 288 -20.93 -1.36 -10.97
CA ARG A 288 -19.77 -0.53 -10.57
C ARG A 288 -19.63 0.75 -11.39
N ASN A 289 -19.96 0.70 -12.67
CA ASN A 289 -19.84 1.85 -13.57
C ASN A 289 -20.98 2.86 -13.36
N THR A 290 -22.17 2.40 -12.99
CA THR A 290 -23.37 3.23 -12.84
C THR A 290 -23.61 3.69 -11.40
N LEU A 291 -22.99 3.06 -10.40
CA LEU A 291 -23.21 3.40 -8.98
C LEU A 291 -22.71 4.82 -8.69
N GLY A 292 -23.64 5.69 -8.28
CA GLY A 292 -23.33 7.10 -8.00
C GLY A 292 -23.23 7.98 -9.25
N TYR A 293 -23.47 7.43 -10.45
CA TYR A 293 -23.57 8.24 -11.66
C TYR A 293 -24.81 9.13 -11.59
N GLN A 294 -24.61 10.44 -11.71
CA GLN A 294 -25.70 11.41 -11.76
C GLN A 294 -25.98 11.77 -13.21
N VAL A 295 -27.20 11.45 -13.64
CA VAL A 295 -27.69 11.76 -14.96
C VAL A 295 -27.81 13.28 -15.11
N GLN A 296 -27.21 13.84 -16.16
CA GLN A 296 -27.42 15.24 -16.51
C GLN A 296 -28.90 15.45 -16.86
N LYS A 297 -29.54 16.41 -16.19
CA LYS A 297 -30.87 16.88 -16.55
C LYS A 297 -30.69 17.82 -17.74
N ASP A 298 -31.07 17.34 -18.92
CA ASP A 298 -31.26 18.18 -20.12
C ASP A 298 -32.48 19.09 -19.94
#